data_AF-A0A1E3K0E3-F1
#
_entry.id   AF-A0A1E3K0E3-F1
#
_cell.length_a   1.000
_cell.length_b   1.000
_cell.length_c   1.000
_cell.angle_alpha   90.00
_cell.angle_beta   90.00
_cell.angle_gamma   90.00
#
_symmetry.space_group_name_H-M   'P 1'
#
loop_
_entity.id
_entity.type
_entity.pdbx_description
1 polymer ?
#
loop_
_entity_poly.entity_id
_entity_poly.type
_entity_poly.pdbx_seq_one_letter_code
_entity_poly.pdbx_strand_id
1 'polypeptide(L)'
;MSTTLGRALVGIACLALFHAAYSTYEQLSTLKALSRPTSDLPTSIITEAFLSLITFIIGIVLSTGELKDVTYRGELSHRTIDDADARMGFMKLSSRGKAIFGDSL
;
A
#
# COMPACT_ATOMS: atom_id res chain seq x y z
N MET A 1 2.04 -8.77 6.41
CA MET A 1 1.67 -9.40 5.10
C MET A 1 2.54 -8.84 3.97
N SER A 2 2.81 -9.56 2.88
CA SER A 2 3.74 -9.10 1.81
C SER A 2 3.14 -7.92 1.02
N THR A 3 3.44 -6.70 1.45
CA THR A 3 2.95 -5.43 0.87
C THR A 3 3.27 -5.32 -0.63
N THR A 4 4.36 -5.94 -1.09
CA THR A 4 4.74 -6.02 -2.51
C THR A 4 3.72 -6.76 -3.36
N LEU A 5 3.16 -7.87 -2.88
CA LEU A 5 2.12 -8.64 -3.58
C LEU A 5 0.83 -7.82 -3.72
N GLY A 6 0.42 -7.12 -2.64
CA GLY A 6 -0.76 -6.24 -2.67
C GLY A 6 -0.60 -5.13 -3.71
N ARG A 7 0.57 -4.48 -3.76
CA ARG A 7 0.87 -3.45 -4.77
C ARG A 7 0.88 -3.99 -6.19
N ALA A 8 1.41 -5.19 -6.41
CA ALA A 8 1.38 -5.84 -7.72
C ALA A 8 -0.07 -6.15 -8.15
N LEU A 9 -0.90 -6.68 -7.25
CA LEU A 9 -2.32 -6.93 -7.51
C LEU A 9 -3.08 -5.64 -7.85
N VAL A 10 -2.83 -4.54 -7.13
CA VAL A 10 -3.41 -3.23 -7.44
C VAL A 10 -3.01 -2.79 -8.86
N GLY A 11 -1.74 -2.94 -9.22
CA GLY A 11 -1.26 -2.61 -10.57
C GLY A 11 -1.98 -3.41 -11.66
N ILE A 12 -2.10 -4.74 -11.47
CA ILE A 12 -2.80 -5.63 -12.40
C ILE A 12 -4.28 -5.26 -12.50
N ALA A 13 -4.94 -4.99 -11.36
CA ALA A 13 -6.34 -4.61 -11.34
C ALA A 13 -6.59 -3.28 -12.07
N CYS A 14 -5.71 -2.29 -11.92
CA CYS A 14 -5.77 -1.03 -12.67
C CYS A 14 -5.62 -1.25 -14.18
N LEU A 15 -4.69 -2.12 -14.61
CA LEU A 15 -4.54 -2.45 -16.03
C LEU A 15 -5.76 -3.17 -16.59
N ALA A 16 -6.33 -4.12 -15.85
CA ALA A 16 -7.56 -4.82 -16.25
C ALA A 16 -8.76 -3.87 -16.32
N LEU A 17 -8.90 -2.93 -15.37
CA LEU A 17 -9.95 -1.92 -15.41
C LEU A 17 -9.77 -0.97 -16.60
N PHE A 18 -8.54 -0.58 -16.90
CA PHE A 18 -8.23 0.26 -18.06
C PHE A 18 -8.55 -0.47 -19.38
N HIS A 19 -8.25 -1.78 -19.44
CA HIS A 19 -8.62 -2.63 -20.57
C HIS A 19 -10.13 -2.67 -20.77
N ALA A 20 -10.92 -2.94 -19.71
CA ALA A 20 -12.38 -2.93 -19.77
C ALA A 20 -12.95 -1.54 -20.18
N ALA A 21 -12.34 -0.45 -19.70
CA ALA A 21 -12.73 0.90 -20.09
C ALA A 21 -12.46 1.17 -21.58
N TYR A 22 -11.32 0.72 -22.11
CA TYR A 22 -11.01 0.82 -23.53
C TYR A 22 -11.97 -0.01 -24.39
N SER A 23 -12.28 -1.25 -24.00
CA SER A 23 -13.27 -2.09 -24.70
C SER A 23 -14.66 -1.46 -24.70
N THR A 24 -15.06 -0.82 -23.59
CA THR A 24 -16.31 -0.05 -23.51
C THR A 24 -16.30 1.11 -24.51
N TYR A 25 -15.21 1.88 -24.55
CA TYR A 25 -15.06 2.99 -25.48
C TYR A 25 -15.12 2.53 -26.94
N GLU A 26 -14.40 1.47 -27.29
CA GLU A 26 -14.37 0.92 -28.64
C GLU A 26 -15.76 0.46 -29.08
N GLN A 27 -16.46 -0.31 -28.24
CA GLN A 27 -17.84 -0.75 -28.49
C GLN A 27 -18.78 0.45 -28.72
N LEU A 28 -18.75 1.45 -27.84
CA LEU A 28 -19.59 2.65 -28.00
C LEU A 28 -19.23 3.46 -29.25
N SER A 29 -17.95 3.54 -29.60
CA SER A 29 -17.49 4.25 -30.80
C SER A 29 -17.99 3.56 -32.08
N THR A 30 -17.96 2.22 -32.12
CA THR A 30 -18.44 1.42 -33.24
C THR A 30 -19.96 1.53 -33.40
N LEU A 31 -20.71 1.48 -32.30
CA LEU A 31 -22.17 1.66 -32.32
C LEU A 31 -22.59 3.04 -32.84
N LYS A 32 -21.86 4.09 -32.44
CA LYS A 32 -22.05 5.44 -32.96
C LYS A 32 -21.78 5.51 -34.46
N ALA A 33 -20.68 4.90 -34.94
CA ALA A 33 -20.35 4.86 -36.37
C ALA A 33 -21.41 4.11 -37.19
N LEU A 34 -22.03 3.06 -36.63
CA LEU A 34 -23.09 2.27 -37.25
C LEU A 34 -24.49 2.91 -37.15
N SER A 35 -24.62 4.09 -36.55
CA SER A 35 -25.91 4.76 -36.29
C SER A 35 -26.89 3.89 -35.49
N ARG A 36 -26.38 3.01 -34.60
CA ARG A 36 -27.17 2.12 -33.73
C ARG A 36 -26.86 2.41 -32.26
N PRO A 37 -27.45 3.46 -31.67
CA PRO A 37 -27.06 3.93 -30.34
C PRO A 37 -27.56 3.06 -29.17
N THR A 38 -28.48 2.12 -29.40
CA THR A 38 -29.26 1.44 -28.35
C THR A 38 -28.95 -0.06 -28.21
N SER A 39 -27.69 -0.48 -28.27
CA SER A 39 -27.34 -1.84 -27.85
C SER A 39 -26.78 -1.83 -26.43
N ASP A 40 -27.23 -2.79 -25.62
CA ASP A 40 -26.66 -3.04 -24.31
C ASP A 40 -25.18 -3.41 -24.40
N LEU A 41 -24.46 -3.14 -23.31
CA LEU A 41 -23.06 -3.55 -23.17
C LEU A 41 -22.96 -5.07 -23.07
N PRO A 42 -22.01 -5.70 -23.80
CA PRO A 42 -21.72 -7.11 -23.65
C PRO A 42 -21.45 -7.47 -22.19
N THR A 43 -22.06 -8.56 -21.72
CA THR A 43 -21.90 -9.06 -20.35
C THR A 43 -20.45 -9.37 -20.01
N SER A 44 -19.62 -9.72 -21.00
CA SER A 44 -18.18 -9.93 -20.83
C SER A 44 -17.45 -8.70 -20.28
N ILE A 45 -17.67 -7.53 -20.87
CA ILE A 45 -17.04 -6.26 -20.45
C ILE A 45 -17.50 -5.91 -19.03
N ILE A 46 -18.78 -6.12 -18.73
CA ILE A 46 -19.34 -5.90 -17.39
C ILE A 46 -18.64 -6.82 -16.38
N THR A 47 -18.54 -8.12 -16.67
CA THR A 47 -17.88 -9.07 -15.77
C THR A 47 -16.40 -8.75 -15.57
N GLU A 48 -15.70 -8.27 -16.59
CA GLU A 48 -14.29 -7.87 -16.51
C GLU A 48 -14.10 -6.63 -15.63
N ALA A 49 -14.99 -5.63 -15.76
CA ALA A 49 -14.99 -4.44 -14.91
C ALA A 49 -15.29 -4.79 -13.43
N PHE A 50 -16.24 -5.70 -13.18
CA PHE A 50 -16.52 -6.16 -11.80
C PHE A 50 -15.37 -6.98 -11.21
N LEU A 51 -14.75 -7.85 -12.01
CA LEU A 51 -13.65 -8.69 -11.55
C LEU A 51 -12.40 -7.85 -11.26
N SER A 52 -12.11 -6.84 -12.08
CA SER A 52 -11.03 -5.88 -11.82
C SER A 52 -11.28 -5.06 -10.56
N LEU A 53 -12.52 -4.62 -10.31
CA LEU A 53 -12.91 -3.95 -9.07
C LEU A 53 -12.70 -4.82 -7.82
N ILE A 54 -13.16 -6.08 -7.85
CA ILE A 54 -13.00 -7.00 -6.71
C ILE A 54 -11.51 -7.27 -6.45
N THR A 55 -10.73 -7.49 -7.51
CA THR A 55 -9.28 -7.70 -7.41
C THR A 55 -8.58 -6.47 -6.85
N PHE A 56 -9.01 -5.27 -7.23
CA PHE A 56 -8.49 -4.01 -6.68
C PHE A 56 -8.76 -3.89 -5.18
N ILE A 57 -9.98 -4.19 -4.73
CA ILE A 57 -10.35 -4.14 -3.31
C ILE A 57 -9.49 -5.11 -2.48
N ILE A 58 -9.29 -6.33 -2.98
CA ILE A 58 -8.44 -7.32 -2.30
C ILE A 58 -6.98 -6.83 -2.29
N GLY A 59 -6.48 -6.34 -3.43
CA GLY A 59 -5.12 -5.84 -3.57
C GLY A 59 -4.81 -4.66 -2.63
N ILE A 60 -5.72 -3.69 -2.50
CA ILE A 60 -5.50 -2.51 -1.66
C ILE A 60 -5.51 -2.86 -0.17
N VAL A 61 -6.39 -3.77 0.26
CA VAL A 61 -6.41 -4.27 1.64
C VAL A 61 -5.09 -4.97 1.96
N LEU A 62 -4.58 -5.83 1.08
CA LEU A 62 -3.30 -6.52 1.26
C LEU A 62 -2.09 -5.59 1.16
N SER A 63 -2.22 -4.46 0.46
CA SER A 63 -1.17 -3.44 0.37
C SER A 63 -1.09 -2.58 1.64
N THR A 64 -2.10 -2.60 2.50
CA THR A 64 -2.14 -1.77 3.70
C THR A 64 -1.20 -2.33 4.76
N GLY A 65 -0.57 -1.43 5.52
CA GLY A 65 0.32 -1.81 6.63
C GLY A 65 -0.45 -2.42 7.80
N GLU A 66 0.28 -3.08 8.70
CA GLU A 66 -0.31 -3.65 9.90
C GLU A 66 -0.84 -2.55 10.82
N LEU A 67 -1.99 -2.81 11.46
CA LEU A 67 -2.56 -1.89 12.43
C LEU A 67 -1.64 -1.85 13.65
N LYS A 68 -1.22 -0.65 14.04
CA LYS A 68 -0.42 -0.43 15.25
C LYS A 68 -1.35 -0.36 16.47
N ASP A 69 -0.94 -0.96 17.58
CA ASP A 69 -1.64 -0.80 18.86
C ASP A 69 -1.65 0.66 19.30
N VAL A 70 -2.80 1.10 19.81
CA VAL A 70 -3.04 2.46 20.30
C VAL A 70 -2.64 2.59 21.77
N THR A 71 -2.47 1.47 22.47
CA THR A 71 -2.23 1.46 23.91
C THR A 71 -0.77 1.75 24.23
N TYR A 72 -0.52 2.79 25.03
CA TYR A 72 0.83 3.14 25.48
C TYR A 72 1.51 2.00 26.27
N ARG A 73 0.74 1.19 27.01
CA ARG A 73 1.26 0.00 27.71
C ARG A 73 1.80 -1.07 26.75
N GLY A 74 1.15 -1.27 25.60
CA GLY A 74 1.61 -2.21 24.58
C GLY A 74 2.95 -1.76 23.99
N GLU A 75 3.05 -0.48 23.62
CA GLU A 75 4.30 0.13 23.14
C GLU A 75 5.42 0.06 24.20
N LEU A 76 5.12 0.35 25.48
CA LEU A 76 6.09 0.32 26.58
C LEU A 76 6.64 -1.08 26.85
N SER A 77 5.87 -2.14 26.58
CA SER A 77 6.31 -3.52 26.80
C SER A 77 7.52 -3.92 25.95
N HIS A 78 7.73 -3.22 24.82
CA HIS A 78 8.84 -3.44 23.91
C HIS A 78 10.06 -2.54 24.18
N ARG A 79 9.99 -1.61 25.16
CA ARG A 79 11.07 -0.68 25.48
C ARG A 79 11.81 -1.10 26.74
N THR A 80 13.15 -0.96 26.74
CA THR A 80 13.98 -1.28 27.89
C THR A 80 14.10 -0.10 28.85
N ILE A 81 14.53 -0.37 30.09
CA ILE A 81 14.80 0.68 31.07
C ILE A 81 15.98 1.56 30.60
N ASP A 82 16.96 0.98 29.91
CA ASP A 82 18.12 1.71 29.40
C ASP A 82 17.74 2.78 28.36
N ASP A 83 16.75 2.50 27.51
CA ASP A 83 16.21 3.50 26.56
C ASP A 83 15.59 4.69 27.28
N ALA A 84 14.94 4.46 28.42
CA ALA A 84 14.36 5.52 29.24
C ALA A 84 15.42 6.26 30.07
N ASP A 85 16.45 5.55 30.53
CA ASP A 85 17.50 6.10 31.41
C ASP A 85 18.64 6.80 30.65
N ALA A 86 18.75 6.58 29.33
CA ALA A 86 19.73 7.26 28.47
C ALA A 86 19.68 8.80 28.57
N ARG A 87 18.50 9.37 28.90
CA ARG A 87 18.29 10.81 29.22
C ARG A 87 19.15 11.74 28.38
N MET A 88 19.09 11.59 27.06
CA MET A 88 20.02 12.25 26.12
C MET A 88 20.10 13.78 26.27
N GLY A 89 19.01 14.43 26.67
CA GLY A 89 18.97 15.87 26.95
C GLY A 89 19.81 16.31 28.17
N PHE A 90 20.20 15.38 29.04
CA PHE A 90 21.05 15.59 30.21
C PHE A 90 22.36 14.82 30.12
N MET A 91 22.75 14.35 28.93
CA MET A 91 23.95 13.56 28.73
C MET A 91 25.19 14.37 29.14
N LYS A 92 25.96 13.83 30.11
CA LYS A 92 27.28 14.34 30.44
C LYS A 92 28.33 13.49 29.74
N LEU A 93 29.10 14.12 28.86
CA LEU A 93 30.26 13.48 28.22
C LEU A 93 31.27 13.10 29.30
N SER A 94 31.50 11.80 29.47
CA SER A 94 32.44 11.30 30.48
C SER A 94 33.87 11.33 29.94
N SER A 95 34.81 11.81 30.75
CA SER A 95 36.24 11.78 30.40
C SER A 95 36.78 10.36 30.23
N ARG A 96 36.14 9.36 30.87
CA ARG A 96 36.48 7.93 30.74
C ARG A 96 36.12 7.38 29.36
N GLY A 97 34.97 7.77 28.79
CA GLY A 97 34.61 7.40 27.42
C GLY A 97 35.63 7.91 26.41
N LYS A 98 36.10 9.16 26.59
CA LYS A 98 37.17 9.74 25.76
C LYS A 98 38.50 8.99 25.87
N ALA A 99 38.89 8.57 27.07
CA ALA A 99 40.15 7.85 27.27
C ALA A 99 40.14 6.42 26.71
N ILE A 100 38.96 5.79 26.58
CA ILE A 100 38.83 4.40 26.10
C ILE A 100 38.59 4.34 24.58
N PHE A 101 37.83 5.29 24.02
CA PHE A 101 37.38 5.25 22.61
C PHE A 101 37.89 6.43 21.77
N GLY A 102 38.71 7.32 22.33
CA GLY A 102 39.13 8.56 21.68
C GLY A 102 40.29 8.44 20.68
N ASP A 103 41.09 7.39 20.75
CA ASP A 103 42.29 7.20 19.91
C ASP A 103 42.03 6.35 18.65
N SER A 104 40.82 5.81 18.49
CA SER A 104 40.46 4.88 17.39
C SER A 104 39.67 5.53 16.24
N LEU A 105 39.82 6.84 16.04
CA LEU A 105 39.15 7.63 14.99
C LEU A 105 40.16 8.62 14.37
#